data_AF-A0A2S3QMA6-F1
#
_entry.id   AF-A0A2S3QMA6-F1
#
_cell.length_a   1.000
_cell.length_b   1.000
_cell.length_c   1.000
_cell.angle_alpha   90.00
_cell.angle_beta   90.00
_cell.angle_gamma   90.00
#
_symmetry.space_group_name_H-M   'P 1'
#
loop_
_entity.id
_entity.type
_entity.pdbx_description
1 polymer ?
#
loop_
_entity_poly.entity_id
_entity_poly.type
_entity_poly.pdbx_seq_one_letter_code
_entity_poly.pdbx_strand_id
1 'polypeptide(L)'
;MYWSRPSGRRLLIGRAGEFANLELVEKLSQQNDQFFQKIIIDEERVSKVVDHFMDLQKAQLEEVKLRYRNLILVDFYRILKGEKKSSTLDFVFICHETFYEFNHDNINLEEEFIKTSAITFKKAQVISSSVVYLALISGYLDFNFLKEVFNTILMTYFSYVCRNGTNVVDKLASLEESYGNVEYLKSLSRDFFELDYNLDDDISELWHKVHDQVFALELEFDSNDIEVIFKSILDNVKDYRYFNEIFSQEDIGRSA
;
A
#
# COMPACT_ATOMS: atom_id res chain seq x y z
N MET A 1 -8.03 -6.53 -17.39
CA MET A 1 -9.25 -6.71 -18.22
C MET A 1 -8.85 -7.21 -19.60
N TYR A 2 -9.55 -8.22 -20.10
CA TYR A 2 -9.36 -8.79 -21.42
C TYR A 2 -10.65 -8.62 -22.23
N TRP A 3 -10.50 -8.29 -23.51
CA TRP A 3 -11.59 -8.35 -24.49
C TRP A 3 -11.44 -9.63 -25.30
N SER A 4 -12.51 -10.40 -25.42
CA SER A 4 -12.52 -11.66 -26.18
C SER A 4 -13.32 -11.50 -27.45
N ARG A 5 -12.67 -11.77 -28.58
CA ARG A 5 -13.34 -11.88 -29.88
C ARG A 5 -14.23 -13.13 -29.93
N PRO A 6 -15.17 -13.24 -30.90
CA PRO A 6 -15.98 -14.43 -31.10
C PRO A 6 -15.14 -15.67 -31.47
N SER A 7 -13.92 -15.45 -31.99
CA SER A 7 -12.95 -16.52 -32.26
C SER A 7 -12.29 -17.12 -31.02
N GLY A 8 -12.58 -16.61 -29.82
CA GLY A 8 -11.98 -17.05 -28.55
C GLY A 8 -10.61 -16.45 -28.25
N ARG A 9 -10.04 -15.62 -29.17
CA ARG A 9 -8.78 -14.91 -28.91
C ARG A 9 -9.01 -13.77 -27.92
N ARG A 10 -8.24 -13.77 -26.84
CA ARG A 10 -8.26 -12.74 -25.79
C ARG A 10 -7.19 -11.68 -26.05
N LEU A 11 -7.56 -10.42 -25.93
CA LEU A 11 -6.67 -9.27 -26.01
C LEU A 11 -6.65 -8.59 -24.65
N LEU A 12 -5.47 -8.36 -24.08
CA LEU A 12 -5.33 -7.55 -22.86
C LEU A 12 -5.64 -6.10 -23.22
N ILE A 13 -6.63 -5.50 -22.56
CA ILE A 13 -7.08 -4.12 -22.81
C ILE A 13 -6.91 -3.21 -21.59
N GLY A 14 -6.45 -3.76 -20.47
CA GLY A 14 -6.07 -2.99 -19.29
C GLY A 14 -5.51 -3.90 -18.20
N ARG A 15 -4.55 -3.40 -17.41
CA ARG A 15 -3.99 -4.09 -16.24
C ARG A 15 -4.64 -3.60 -14.95
N ALA A 16 -4.47 -4.35 -13.85
CA ALA A 16 -4.88 -3.83 -12.54
C ALA A 16 -4.06 -2.59 -12.20
N GLY A 17 -4.73 -1.59 -11.62
CA GLY A 17 -4.14 -0.29 -11.35
C GLY A 17 -4.13 0.65 -12.57
N GLU A 18 -4.30 0.19 -13.81
CA GLU A 18 -4.45 1.12 -14.95
C GLU A 18 -5.83 1.80 -14.93
N PHE A 19 -5.87 3.06 -15.38
CA PHE A 19 -7.14 3.75 -15.58
C PHE A 19 -7.88 3.13 -16.75
N ALA A 20 -9.16 2.80 -16.55
CA ALA A 20 -9.99 2.27 -17.60
C ALA A 20 -10.14 3.30 -18.73
N ASN A 21 -9.70 2.95 -19.94
CA ASN A 21 -10.01 3.73 -21.13
C ASN A 21 -11.48 3.49 -21.50
N LEU A 22 -12.37 4.30 -20.93
CA LEU A 22 -13.83 4.16 -21.13
C LEU A 22 -14.23 4.25 -22.60
N GLU A 23 -13.58 5.13 -23.38
CA GLU A 23 -13.86 5.26 -24.82
C GLU A 23 -13.53 3.97 -25.58
N LEU A 24 -12.41 3.32 -25.24
CA LEU A 24 -12.06 2.01 -25.80
C LEU A 24 -13.04 0.93 -25.36
N VAL A 25 -13.42 0.90 -24.08
CA VAL A 25 -14.37 -0.07 -23.53
C VAL A 25 -15.74 0.07 -24.22
N GLU A 26 -16.25 1.29 -24.39
CA GLU A 26 -17.51 1.57 -25.08
C GLU A 26 -17.48 1.17 -26.56
N LYS A 27 -16.39 1.46 -27.28
CA LYS A 27 -16.21 1.02 -28.67
C LYS A 27 -16.23 -0.49 -28.80
N LEU A 28 -15.62 -1.20 -27.85
CA LEU A 28 -15.54 -2.66 -27.86
C LEU A 28 -16.85 -3.32 -27.38
N SER A 29 -17.62 -2.67 -26.49
CA SER A 29 -18.90 -3.21 -26.02
C SER A 29 -19.99 -3.22 -27.09
N GLN A 30 -19.89 -2.33 -28.09
CA GLN A 30 -20.80 -2.28 -29.23
C GLN A 30 -20.65 -3.47 -30.21
N GLN A 31 -19.61 -4.29 -30.06
CA GLN A 31 -19.26 -5.36 -31.01
C GLN A 31 -19.80 -6.76 -30.64
N ASN A 32 -20.74 -6.87 -29.67
CA ASN A 32 -21.32 -8.14 -29.18
C ASN A 32 -20.30 -9.10 -28.52
N ASP A 33 -19.24 -8.54 -27.96
CA ASP A 33 -18.13 -9.30 -27.38
C ASP A 33 -18.19 -9.41 -25.85
N GLN A 34 -17.41 -10.37 -25.32
CA GLN A 34 -17.33 -10.62 -23.88
C GLN A 34 -16.05 -10.02 -23.28
N PHE A 35 -16.23 -9.27 -22.19
CA PHE A 35 -15.15 -8.83 -21.33
C PHE A 35 -14.86 -9.88 -20.26
N PHE A 36 -13.58 -10.19 -20.08
CA PHE A 36 -13.10 -11.09 -19.03
C PHE A 36 -12.18 -10.31 -18.10
N GLN A 37 -12.54 -10.23 -16.83
CA GLN A 37 -11.66 -9.69 -15.80
C GLN A 37 -10.99 -10.84 -15.08
N LYS A 38 -9.65 -10.83 -15.05
CA LYS A 38 -8.91 -11.68 -14.11
C LYS A 38 -9.11 -11.06 -12.74
N ILE A 39 -9.68 -11.82 -11.81
CA ILE A 39 -9.75 -11.43 -10.39
C ILE A 39 -8.31 -11.44 -9.87
N ILE A 40 -7.87 -10.30 -9.37
CA ILE A 40 -6.51 -10.08 -8.84
C ILE A 40 -6.56 -9.83 -7.33
N ILE A 41 -7.73 -9.45 -6.81
CA ILE A 41 -7.99 -9.19 -5.40
C ILE A 41 -8.83 -10.31 -4.82
N ASP A 42 -8.44 -10.83 -3.66
CA ASP A 42 -9.24 -11.76 -2.87
C ASP A 42 -10.16 -10.97 -1.92
N GLU A 43 -11.38 -10.65 -2.38
CA GLU A 43 -12.35 -9.82 -1.65
C GLU A 43 -12.73 -10.38 -0.27
N GLU A 44 -12.87 -11.71 -0.17
CA GLU A 44 -13.21 -12.38 1.10
C GLU A 44 -12.08 -12.18 2.11
N ARG A 45 -10.83 -12.34 1.66
CA ARG A 45 -9.66 -12.06 2.49
C ARG A 45 -9.57 -10.58 2.86
N VAL A 46 -9.74 -9.67 1.91
CA VAL A 46 -9.69 -8.22 2.16
C VAL A 46 -10.69 -7.86 3.26
N SER A 47 -11.96 -8.27 3.12
CA SER A 47 -13.00 -8.05 4.13
C SER A 47 -12.58 -8.57 5.50
N LYS A 48 -12.05 -9.80 5.56
CA LYS A 48 -11.62 -10.42 6.82
C LYS A 48 -10.49 -9.64 7.51
N VAL A 49 -9.52 -9.14 6.77
CA VAL A 49 -8.40 -8.40 7.36
C VAL A 49 -8.83 -6.99 7.76
N VAL A 50 -9.73 -6.36 6.99
CA VAL A 50 -10.38 -5.10 7.39
C VAL A 50 -11.11 -5.28 8.72
N ASP A 51 -11.84 -6.39 8.91
CA ASP A 51 -12.48 -6.69 10.19
C ASP A 51 -11.47 -6.79 11.35
N HIS A 52 -10.28 -7.36 11.11
CA HIS A 52 -9.21 -7.40 12.12
C HIS A 52 -8.69 -5.99 12.49
N PHE A 53 -8.62 -5.06 11.53
CA PHE A 53 -8.30 -3.66 11.83
C PHE A 53 -9.42 -2.95 12.60
N MET A 54 -10.69 -3.20 12.25
CA MET A 54 -11.84 -2.65 12.98
C MET A 54 -11.92 -3.19 14.41
N ASP A 55 -11.54 -4.44 14.62
CA ASP A 55 -11.46 -5.04 15.95
C ASP A 55 -10.26 -4.48 16.74
N LEU A 56 -9.12 -4.24 16.09
CA LEU A 56 -7.98 -3.52 16.69
C LEU A 56 -8.39 -2.13 17.19
N GLN A 57 -9.20 -1.40 16.41
CA GLN A 57 -9.74 -0.10 16.78
C GLN A 57 -10.61 -0.16 18.05
N LYS A 58 -11.45 -1.20 18.17
CA LYS A 58 -12.39 -1.36 19.29
C LYS A 58 -11.70 -1.88 20.56
N ALA A 59 -10.59 -2.60 20.41
CA ALA A 59 -9.89 -3.25 21.51
C ALA A 59 -9.36 -2.23 22.54
N GLN A 60 -9.70 -2.44 23.81
CA GLN A 60 -9.28 -1.58 24.92
C GLN A 60 -8.04 -2.10 25.64
N LEU A 61 -7.88 -3.43 25.68
CA LEU A 61 -6.76 -4.10 26.37
C LEU A 61 -5.60 -4.32 25.40
N GLU A 62 -4.38 -4.05 25.86
CA GLU A 62 -3.16 -4.17 25.06
C GLU A 62 -2.94 -5.61 24.54
N GLU A 63 -3.19 -6.62 25.39
CA GLU A 63 -3.13 -8.04 24.98
C GLU A 63 -4.08 -8.36 23.82
N VAL A 64 -5.28 -7.76 23.83
CA VAL A 64 -6.28 -7.96 22.77
C VAL A 64 -5.85 -7.23 21.49
N LYS A 65 -5.28 -6.03 21.61
CA LYS A 65 -4.70 -5.30 20.47
C LYS A 65 -3.55 -6.09 19.82
N LEU A 66 -2.65 -6.65 20.63
CA LEU A 66 -1.55 -7.52 20.18
C LEU A 66 -2.08 -8.72 19.38
N ARG A 67 -3.16 -9.35 19.83
CA ARG A 67 -3.80 -10.46 19.10
C ARG A 67 -4.27 -10.04 17.71
N TYR A 68 -4.99 -8.92 17.58
CA TYR A 68 -5.49 -8.46 16.28
C TYR A 68 -4.36 -8.00 15.34
N ARG A 69 -3.34 -7.29 15.87
CA ARG A 69 -2.10 -7.01 15.14
C ARG A 69 -1.49 -8.29 14.56
N ASN A 70 -1.35 -9.32 15.38
CA ASN A 70 -0.75 -10.59 14.95
C ASN A 70 -1.59 -11.29 13.88
N LEU A 71 -2.93 -11.25 13.96
CA LEU A 71 -3.79 -11.80 12.92
C LEU A 71 -3.57 -11.11 11.56
N ILE A 72 -3.40 -9.79 11.55
CA ILE A 72 -3.08 -9.02 10.35
C ILE A 72 -1.70 -9.41 9.81
N LEU A 73 -0.67 -9.42 10.67
CA LEU A 73 0.71 -9.70 10.29
C LEU A 73 0.91 -11.14 9.79
N VAL A 74 0.34 -12.13 10.48
CA VAL A 74 0.43 -13.55 10.08
C VAL A 74 -0.26 -13.81 8.75
N ASP A 75 -1.42 -13.19 8.51
CA ASP A 75 -2.11 -13.32 7.23
C ASP A 75 -1.24 -12.84 6.07
N PHE A 76 -0.65 -11.65 6.21
CA PHE A 76 0.18 -11.05 5.18
C PHE A 76 1.52 -11.79 5.02
N TYR A 77 2.13 -12.22 6.13
CA TYR A 77 3.37 -12.98 6.11
C TYR A 77 3.27 -14.29 5.31
N ARG A 78 2.16 -15.01 5.45
CA ARG A 78 1.89 -16.25 4.67
C ARG A 78 1.85 -16.00 3.16
N ILE A 79 1.50 -14.79 2.73
CA ILE A 79 1.53 -14.42 1.31
C ILE A 79 2.95 -14.15 0.85
N LEU A 80 3.75 -13.43 1.65
CA LEU A 80 5.16 -13.20 1.33
C LEU A 80 5.95 -14.50 1.22
N LYS A 81 5.56 -15.55 1.98
CA LYS A 81 6.11 -16.90 1.84
C LYS A 81 5.57 -17.70 0.64
N GLY A 82 4.52 -17.23 -0.04
CA GLY A 82 3.81 -17.98 -1.08
C GLY A 82 2.96 -19.14 -0.56
N GLU A 83 2.67 -19.20 0.74
CA GLU A 83 1.81 -20.23 1.36
C GLU A 83 0.32 -19.99 1.09
N LYS A 84 -0.07 -18.75 0.76
CA LYS A 84 -1.42 -18.38 0.32
C LYS A 84 -1.40 -17.87 -1.12
N LYS A 85 -2.37 -18.30 -1.93
CA LYS A 85 -2.61 -17.81 -3.29
C LYS A 85 -3.38 -16.49 -3.26
N SER A 86 -2.71 -15.41 -2.90
CA SER A 86 -3.28 -14.06 -2.86
C SER A 86 -2.18 -13.04 -3.21
N SER A 87 -2.57 -11.79 -3.47
CA SER A 87 -1.66 -10.74 -3.92
C SER A 87 -1.21 -9.86 -2.76
N THR A 88 0.02 -9.35 -2.83
CA THR A 88 0.49 -8.28 -1.94
C THR A 88 -0.24 -6.97 -2.18
N LEU A 89 -0.82 -6.80 -3.38
CA LEU A 89 -1.71 -5.68 -3.72
C LEU A 89 -2.93 -5.62 -2.79
N ASP A 90 -3.44 -6.77 -2.34
CA ASP A 90 -4.59 -6.84 -1.44
C ASP A 90 -4.31 -6.09 -0.12
N PHE A 91 -3.05 -6.05 0.34
CA PHE A 91 -2.70 -5.29 1.54
C PHE A 91 -2.77 -3.78 1.32
N VAL A 92 -2.41 -3.31 0.12
CA VAL A 92 -2.60 -1.90 -0.26
C VAL A 92 -4.10 -1.55 -0.25
N PHE A 93 -4.93 -2.43 -0.81
CA PHE A 93 -6.40 -2.28 -0.76
C PHE A 93 -6.94 -2.31 0.68
N ILE A 94 -6.50 -3.25 1.51
CA ILE A 94 -6.90 -3.32 2.93
C ILE A 94 -6.60 -2.00 3.64
N CYS A 95 -5.39 -1.45 3.49
CA CYS A 95 -5.05 -0.17 4.10
C CYS A 95 -5.91 0.97 3.56
N HIS A 96 -6.16 1.02 2.25
CA HIS A 96 -7.01 2.04 1.65
C HIS A 96 -8.44 1.97 2.22
N GLU A 97 -9.09 0.81 2.18
CA GLU A 97 -10.44 0.60 2.74
C GLU A 97 -10.52 0.91 4.24
N THR A 98 -9.46 0.61 4.98
CA THR A 98 -9.42 0.79 6.45
C THR A 98 -9.19 2.25 6.85
N PHE A 99 -8.29 2.95 6.16
CA PHE A 99 -7.72 4.20 6.67
C PHE A 99 -8.07 5.43 5.84
N TYR A 100 -8.32 5.30 4.53
CA TYR A 100 -8.54 6.45 3.66
C TYR A 100 -9.78 7.25 4.10
N GLU A 101 -9.59 8.54 4.38
CA GLU A 101 -10.65 9.37 4.99
C GLU A 101 -11.12 10.55 4.13
N PHE A 102 -10.55 10.74 2.95
CA PHE A 102 -10.77 11.95 2.14
C PHE A 102 -11.95 11.87 1.16
N ASN A 103 -12.86 10.90 1.34
CA ASN A 103 -14.14 10.85 0.63
C ASN A 103 -15.20 11.57 1.46
N HIS A 104 -15.25 12.90 1.34
CA HIS A 104 -16.29 13.74 1.93
C HIS A 104 -17.13 14.42 0.83
N ASP A 105 -18.41 14.67 1.12
CA ASP A 105 -19.47 15.05 0.17
C ASP A 105 -19.18 16.23 -0.78
N ASN A 106 -18.13 17.03 -0.53
CA ASN A 106 -17.83 18.23 -1.29
C ASN A 106 -16.47 18.23 -2.01
N ILE A 107 -15.54 17.30 -1.69
CA ILE A 107 -14.21 17.22 -2.32
C ILE A 107 -13.82 15.74 -2.39
N ASN A 108 -13.66 15.22 -3.61
CA ASN A 108 -13.07 13.90 -3.83
C ASN A 108 -11.56 14.09 -4.07
N LEU A 109 -10.79 14.04 -2.99
CA LEU A 109 -9.35 14.28 -3.04
C LEU A 109 -8.62 13.24 -3.90
N GLU A 110 -9.11 12.00 -3.91
CA GLU A 110 -8.60 10.95 -4.78
C GLU A 110 -8.78 11.32 -6.25
N GLU A 111 -9.96 11.78 -6.65
CA GLU A 111 -10.16 12.25 -8.03
C GLU A 111 -9.24 13.42 -8.40
N GLU A 112 -9.06 14.39 -7.51
CA GLU A 112 -8.17 15.53 -7.77
C GLU A 112 -6.70 15.09 -7.87
N PHE A 113 -6.27 14.19 -6.99
CA PHE A 113 -4.93 13.64 -6.99
C PHE A 113 -4.71 12.83 -8.27
N ILE A 114 -5.66 11.98 -8.66
CA ILE A 114 -5.61 11.19 -9.89
C ILE A 114 -5.53 12.11 -11.12
N LYS A 115 -6.37 13.16 -11.19
CA LYS A 115 -6.37 14.14 -12.29
C LYS A 115 -5.01 14.83 -12.43
N THR A 116 -4.29 15.03 -11.33
CA THR A 116 -3.00 15.72 -11.33
C THR A 116 -1.82 14.78 -11.54
N SER A 117 -1.79 13.63 -10.87
CA SER A 117 -0.79 12.58 -11.04
C SER A 117 -1.27 11.23 -10.50
N ALA A 118 -2.04 10.55 -11.33
CA ALA A 118 -2.43 9.15 -11.23
C ALA A 118 -1.34 8.20 -10.71
N ILE A 119 -0.12 8.30 -11.23
CA ILE A 119 1.01 7.46 -10.85
C ILE A 119 1.56 7.81 -9.46
N THR A 120 1.63 9.10 -9.11
CA THR A 120 2.08 9.51 -7.78
C THR A 120 1.08 9.09 -6.72
N PHE A 121 -0.22 9.12 -7.03
CA PHE A 121 -1.24 8.59 -6.14
C PHE A 121 -1.01 7.10 -5.84
N LYS A 122 -0.79 6.26 -6.86
CA LYS A 122 -0.47 4.83 -6.66
C LYS A 122 0.78 4.61 -5.82
N LYS A 123 1.86 5.33 -6.12
CA LYS A 123 3.10 5.25 -5.34
C LYS A 123 2.86 5.67 -3.89
N ALA A 124 2.09 6.73 -3.67
CA ALA A 124 1.74 7.20 -2.33
C ALA A 124 0.92 6.16 -1.56
N GLN A 125 -0.02 5.44 -2.20
CA GLN A 125 -0.75 4.33 -1.58
C GLN A 125 0.16 3.17 -1.20
N VAL A 126 1.10 2.77 -2.08
CA VAL A 126 2.06 1.70 -1.77
C VAL A 126 2.97 2.11 -0.61
N ILE A 127 3.46 3.36 -0.61
CA ILE A 127 4.29 3.89 0.46
C ILE A 127 3.52 3.91 1.77
N SER A 128 2.33 4.52 1.81
CA SER A 128 1.54 4.63 3.04
C SER A 128 1.20 3.25 3.62
N SER A 129 0.82 2.28 2.79
CA SER A 129 0.62 0.89 3.22
C SER A 129 1.90 0.23 3.73
N SER A 130 3.03 0.44 3.05
CA SER A 130 4.33 -0.09 3.49
C SER A 130 4.73 0.45 4.86
N VAL A 131 4.43 1.71 5.14
CA VAL A 131 4.67 2.30 6.47
C VAL A 131 3.74 1.75 7.53
N VAL A 132 2.45 1.58 7.23
CA VAL A 132 1.52 0.93 8.15
C VAL A 132 2.01 -0.47 8.49
N TYR A 133 2.50 -1.23 7.51
CA TYR A 133 3.09 -2.54 7.73
C TYR A 133 4.33 -2.47 8.64
N LEU A 134 5.24 -1.54 8.36
CA LEU A 134 6.41 -1.30 9.19
C LEU A 134 6.01 -0.99 10.64
N ALA A 135 5.09 -0.07 10.85
CA ALA A 135 4.58 0.29 12.17
C ALA A 135 3.99 -0.92 12.90
N LEU A 136 3.20 -1.76 12.21
CA LEU A 136 2.66 -2.98 12.81
C LEU A 136 3.78 -3.95 13.23
N ILE A 137 4.80 -4.19 12.41
CA ILE A 137 5.90 -5.09 12.77
C ILE A 137 6.74 -4.50 13.91
N SER A 138 6.92 -3.18 13.94
CA SER A 138 7.61 -2.46 15.03
C SER A 138 6.81 -2.41 16.33
N GLY A 139 5.60 -2.98 16.35
CA GLY A 139 4.79 -3.13 17.55
C GLY A 139 3.81 -2.00 17.83
N TYR A 140 3.60 -1.07 16.90
CA TYR A 140 2.56 -0.04 17.05
C TYR A 140 1.16 -0.66 17.00
N LEU A 141 0.34 -0.35 18.00
CA LEU A 141 -0.99 -0.91 18.20
C LEU A 141 -2.12 0.11 18.12
N ASP A 142 -1.79 1.40 18.10
CA ASP A 142 -2.80 2.45 18.11
C ASP A 142 -3.40 2.64 16.71
N PHE A 143 -4.70 2.38 16.58
CA PHE A 143 -5.39 2.47 15.29
C PHE A 143 -5.38 3.89 14.72
N ASN A 144 -5.55 4.91 15.57
CA ASN A 144 -5.59 6.28 15.10
C ASN A 144 -4.22 6.72 14.60
N PHE A 145 -3.15 6.32 15.29
CA PHE A 145 -1.79 6.50 14.79
C PHE A 145 -1.60 5.87 13.41
N LEU A 146 -1.99 4.59 13.22
CA LEU A 146 -1.86 3.93 11.91
C LEU A 146 -2.66 4.65 10.81
N LYS A 147 -3.86 5.14 11.15
CA LYS A 147 -4.70 5.93 10.25
C LYS A 147 -4.05 7.26 9.88
N GLU A 148 -3.57 8.01 10.87
CA GLU A 148 -2.89 9.29 10.70
C GLU A 148 -1.61 9.14 9.87
N VAL A 149 -0.84 8.07 10.11
CA VAL A 149 0.33 7.69 9.31
C VAL A 149 -0.05 7.53 7.84
N PHE A 150 -1.06 6.71 7.58
CA PHE A 150 -1.50 6.43 6.22
C PHE A 150 -1.94 7.70 5.47
N ASN A 151 -2.81 8.49 6.10
CA ASN A 151 -3.39 9.69 5.50
C ASN A 151 -2.40 10.85 5.38
N THR A 152 -1.49 11.02 6.34
CA THR A 152 -0.50 12.10 6.28
C THR A 152 0.48 11.89 5.13
N ILE A 153 0.90 10.65 4.88
CA ILE A 153 1.75 10.31 3.73
C ILE A 153 1.01 10.65 2.43
N LEU A 154 -0.25 10.22 2.28
CA LEU A 154 -1.06 10.55 1.10
C LEU A 154 -1.19 12.07 0.88
N MET A 155 -1.52 12.82 1.93
CA MET A 155 -1.68 14.28 1.86
C MET A 155 -0.37 15.01 1.57
N THR A 156 0.75 14.49 2.07
CA THR A 156 2.08 15.02 1.79
C THR A 156 2.39 14.94 0.30
N TYR A 157 2.15 13.77 -0.32
CA TYR A 157 2.32 13.64 -1.77
C TYR A 157 1.31 14.45 -2.58
N PHE A 158 0.06 14.52 -2.13
CA PHE A 158 -0.94 15.36 -2.78
C PHE A 158 -0.50 16.83 -2.79
N SER A 159 -0.10 17.36 -1.63
CA SER A 159 0.42 18.72 -1.48
C SER A 159 1.64 18.96 -2.39
N TYR A 160 2.56 18.01 -2.47
CA TYR A 160 3.71 18.08 -3.36
C TYR A 160 3.31 18.14 -4.84
N VAL A 161 2.36 17.30 -5.27
CA VAL A 161 1.85 17.28 -6.64
C VAL A 161 1.13 18.58 -7.01
N CYS A 162 0.30 19.10 -6.10
CA CYS A 162 -0.39 20.38 -6.26
C CYS A 162 0.57 21.57 -6.39
N ARG A 163 1.69 21.56 -5.65
CA ARG A 163 2.70 22.64 -5.72
C ARG A 163 3.52 22.63 -7.00
N ASN A 164 3.78 21.45 -7.57
CA ASN A 164 4.79 21.30 -8.62
C ASN A 164 4.25 21.21 -10.05
N GLY A 165 2.93 21.10 -10.24
CA GLY A 165 2.24 21.16 -11.53
C GLY A 165 2.65 20.04 -12.49
N THR A 166 1.79 19.02 -12.63
CA THR A 166 1.74 18.02 -13.73
C THR A 166 3.03 17.78 -14.52
N ASN A 167 3.95 17.05 -13.89
CA ASN A 167 4.75 15.94 -14.46
C ASN A 167 5.79 15.54 -13.42
N VAL A 168 5.28 15.05 -12.29
CA VAL A 168 6.12 14.63 -11.16
C VAL A 168 6.98 13.42 -11.53
N VAL A 169 6.58 12.60 -12.51
CA VAL A 169 7.39 11.45 -12.96
C VAL A 169 8.50 11.86 -13.91
N ASP A 170 8.26 12.71 -14.90
CA ASP A 170 9.35 13.20 -15.78
C ASP A 170 10.34 14.07 -15.00
N LYS A 171 9.86 14.83 -14.01
CA LYS A 171 10.74 15.50 -13.05
C LYS A 171 11.42 14.47 -12.15
N LEU A 172 10.76 13.54 -11.46
CA LEU A 172 11.43 12.63 -10.51
C LEU A 172 12.45 11.68 -11.17
N ALA A 173 12.17 11.20 -12.38
CA ALA A 173 13.11 10.41 -13.18
C ALA A 173 14.27 11.25 -13.77
N SER A 174 14.13 12.58 -13.84
CA SER A 174 15.21 13.53 -14.15
C SER A 174 15.76 14.28 -12.92
N LEU A 175 15.24 14.01 -11.72
CA LEU A 175 15.55 14.70 -10.46
C LEU A 175 16.57 13.93 -9.61
N GLU A 176 17.18 12.87 -10.17
CA GLU A 176 18.50 12.42 -9.69
C GLU A 176 19.52 13.60 -9.68
N GLU A 177 19.22 14.74 -10.32
CA GLU A 177 20.09 15.93 -10.36
C GLU A 177 19.60 17.21 -9.65
N SER A 178 18.38 17.31 -9.10
CA SER A 178 18.00 18.52 -8.31
C SER A 178 17.89 18.24 -6.82
N TYR A 179 19.00 18.53 -6.14
CA TYR A 179 19.25 18.39 -4.69
C TYR A 179 18.05 18.81 -3.80
N GLY A 180 17.32 19.88 -4.13
CA GLY A 180 16.31 20.47 -3.24
C GLY A 180 15.00 19.67 -3.06
N ASN A 181 14.59 18.87 -4.05
CA ASN A 181 13.33 18.10 -3.95
C ASN A 181 13.51 16.79 -3.18
N VAL A 182 14.66 16.12 -3.39
CA VAL A 182 15.06 14.96 -2.60
C VAL A 182 15.28 15.36 -1.16
N GLU A 183 15.86 16.54 -0.90
CA GLU A 183 16.07 17.06 0.45
C GLU A 183 14.76 17.45 1.16
N TYR A 184 13.75 17.96 0.43
CA TYR A 184 12.41 18.23 0.98
C TYR A 184 11.62 16.95 1.31
N LEU A 185 11.65 15.94 0.43
CA LEU A 185 11.04 14.64 0.72
C LEU A 185 11.81 13.93 1.86
N LYS A 186 13.14 14.05 1.90
CA LYS A 186 13.99 13.57 2.98
C LYS A 186 13.74 14.31 4.31
N SER A 187 13.44 15.61 4.29
CA SER A 187 13.10 16.35 5.50
C SER A 187 11.73 15.95 6.03
N LEU A 188 10.74 15.76 5.14
CA LEU A 188 9.42 15.23 5.51
C LEU A 188 9.52 13.83 6.13
N SER A 189 10.41 12.97 5.60
CA SER A 189 10.65 11.66 6.19
C SER A 189 11.34 11.69 7.56
N ARG A 190 12.21 12.68 7.78
CA ARG A 190 12.93 12.86 9.06
C ARG A 190 11.96 13.31 10.15
N ASP A 191 11.15 14.31 9.86
CA ASP A 191 10.20 14.90 10.80
C ASP A 191 9.03 13.96 11.15
N PHE A 192 8.70 12.99 10.28
CA PHE A 192 7.59 12.04 10.49
C PHE A 192 7.89 10.97 11.56
N PHE A 193 9.16 10.56 11.67
CA PHE A 193 9.62 9.53 12.60
C PHE A 193 10.49 10.07 13.75
N GLU A 194 10.87 11.36 13.72
CA GLU A 194 11.48 12.06 14.86
C GLU A 194 10.50 12.28 16.05
N LEU A 195 9.27 11.72 15.99
CA LEU A 195 8.44 11.55 17.19
C LEU A 195 9.07 10.49 18.09
N ASP A 196 9.94 10.98 18.97
CA ASP A 196 10.67 10.29 20.01
C ASP A 196 9.70 9.57 20.98
N TYR A 197 9.31 8.33 20.62
CA TYR A 197 8.51 7.45 21.49
C TYR A 197 9.37 6.69 22.52
N ASN A 198 10.61 7.13 22.80
CA ASN A 198 11.59 6.40 23.63
C ASN A 198 11.82 4.95 23.14
N LEU A 199 11.75 4.72 21.83
CA LEU A 199 12.22 3.49 21.22
C LEU A 199 13.68 3.76 20.80
N ASP A 200 14.63 3.05 21.39
CA ASP A 200 16.09 3.11 21.04
C ASP A 200 16.38 2.71 19.57
N ASP A 201 15.35 2.35 18.82
CA ASP A 201 15.41 1.80 17.47
C ASP A 201 15.06 2.90 16.46
N ASP A 202 16.07 3.62 15.97
CA ASP A 202 15.92 4.56 14.85
C ASP A 202 15.53 3.80 13.57
N ILE A 203 14.26 3.90 13.19
CA ILE A 203 13.70 3.30 11.96
C ILE A 203 13.75 4.24 10.75
N SER A 204 14.36 5.43 10.87
CA SER A 204 14.44 6.42 9.79
C SER A 204 15.19 5.87 8.57
N GLU A 205 16.26 5.10 8.77
CA GLU A 205 17.00 4.47 7.66
C GLU A 205 16.15 3.46 6.90
N LEU A 206 15.33 2.68 7.61
CA LEU A 206 14.44 1.71 7.00
C LEU A 206 13.32 2.40 6.21
N TRP A 207 12.78 3.48 6.74
CA TRP A 207 11.82 4.32 6.05
C TRP A 207 12.40 4.92 4.76
N HIS A 208 13.61 5.47 4.81
CA HIS A 208 14.30 5.97 3.62
C HIS A 208 14.47 4.88 2.56
N LYS A 209 14.86 3.65 2.96
CA LYS A 209 14.96 2.50 2.04
C LYS A 209 13.63 2.17 1.38
N VAL A 210 12.53 2.14 2.14
CA VAL A 210 11.18 1.88 1.60
C VAL A 210 10.77 2.96 0.61
N HIS A 211 10.96 4.23 0.97
CA HIS A 211 10.66 5.36 0.11
C HIS A 211 11.40 5.25 -1.23
N ASP A 212 12.72 5.04 -1.19
CA ASP A 212 13.55 4.97 -2.39
C ASP A 212 13.18 3.76 -3.27
N GLN A 213 12.88 2.61 -2.66
CA GLN A 213 12.42 1.42 -3.40
C GLN A 213 11.09 1.64 -4.13
N VAL A 214 10.11 2.30 -3.49
CA VAL A 214 8.82 2.57 -4.14
C VAL A 214 8.96 3.62 -5.24
N PHE A 215 9.83 4.62 -5.07
CA PHE A 215 10.05 5.63 -6.10
C PHE A 215 10.84 5.13 -7.30
N ALA A 216 11.71 4.12 -7.10
CA ALA A 216 12.39 3.42 -8.18
C ALA A 216 11.46 2.56 -9.05
N LEU A 217 10.23 2.28 -8.61
CA LEU A 217 9.26 1.52 -9.41
C LEU A 217 8.95 2.25 -10.73
N GLU A 218 8.90 1.48 -11.81
CA GLU A 218 8.51 1.98 -13.12
C GLU A 218 7.04 2.47 -13.14
N LEU A 219 6.64 3.15 -14.22
CA LEU A 219 5.26 3.62 -14.42
C LEU A 219 4.23 2.48 -14.40
N GLU A 220 4.63 1.29 -14.83
CA GLU A 220 3.81 0.07 -14.89
C GLU A 220 4.35 -1.00 -13.93
N PHE A 221 4.28 -0.75 -12.61
CA PHE A 221 4.68 -1.75 -11.60
C PHE A 221 3.54 -2.72 -11.27
N ASP A 222 3.88 -3.97 -10.92
CA ASP A 222 2.94 -5.05 -10.64
C ASP A 222 2.98 -5.55 -9.18
N SER A 223 2.25 -6.62 -8.87
CA SER A 223 2.21 -7.21 -7.53
C SER A 223 3.55 -7.77 -7.06
N ASN A 224 4.39 -8.26 -7.99
CA ASN A 224 5.70 -8.79 -7.65
C ASN A 224 6.64 -7.66 -7.22
N ASP A 225 6.56 -6.50 -7.88
CA ASP A 225 7.33 -5.32 -7.49
C ASP A 225 7.00 -4.88 -6.05
N ILE A 226 5.71 -4.86 -5.72
CA ILE A 226 5.21 -4.59 -4.37
C ILE A 226 5.68 -5.66 -3.38
N GLU A 227 5.66 -6.93 -3.77
CA GLU A 227 6.14 -8.04 -2.94
C GLU A 227 7.62 -7.92 -2.58
N VAL A 228 8.47 -7.47 -3.52
CA VAL A 228 9.90 -7.22 -3.27
C VAL A 228 10.09 -6.16 -2.18
N ILE A 229 9.31 -5.08 -2.20
CA ILE A 229 9.37 -4.02 -1.18
C ILE A 229 8.98 -4.58 0.19
N PHE A 230 7.86 -5.30 0.28
CA PHE A 230 7.42 -5.87 1.56
C PHE A 230 8.37 -6.94 2.10
N LYS A 231 8.98 -7.76 1.22
CA LYS A 231 10.04 -8.70 1.62
C LYS A 231 11.29 -7.98 2.11
N SER A 232 11.69 -6.90 1.45
CA SER A 232 12.81 -6.05 1.88
C SER A 232 12.55 -5.47 3.28
N ILE A 233 11.35 -4.94 3.56
CA ILE A 233 10.96 -4.49 4.90
C ILE A 233 11.13 -5.63 5.90
N LEU A 234 10.51 -6.77 5.61
CA LEU A 234 10.54 -7.95 6.46
C LEU A 234 11.97 -8.43 6.76
N ASP A 235 12.87 -8.41 5.77
CA ASP A 235 14.27 -8.82 5.93
C ASP A 235 15.07 -7.84 6.79
N ASN A 236 14.81 -6.54 6.71
CA ASN A 236 15.47 -5.53 7.54
C ASN A 236 14.89 -5.46 8.96
N VAL A 237 13.60 -5.77 9.14
CA VAL A 237 12.95 -5.74 10.47
C VAL A 237 13.22 -7.01 11.28
N LYS A 238 13.76 -8.09 10.67
CA LYS A 238 14.20 -9.31 11.39
C LYS A 238 15.17 -9.04 12.54
N ASP A 239 15.93 -7.96 12.43
CA ASP A 239 16.90 -7.55 13.45
C ASP A 239 16.23 -6.80 14.62
N TYR A 240 14.95 -6.43 14.49
CA TYR A 240 14.16 -5.71 15.51
C TYR A 240 13.23 -6.67 16.28
N ARG A 241 13.09 -6.40 17.58
CA ARG A 241 12.76 -7.38 18.66
C ARG A 241 11.44 -8.17 18.57
N TYR A 242 10.53 -7.85 17.64
CA TYR A 242 9.17 -8.40 17.61
C TYR A 242 8.95 -9.52 16.59
N PHE A 243 9.95 -9.79 15.74
CA PHE A 243 9.85 -10.80 14.70
C PHE A 243 9.51 -12.19 15.29
N ASN A 244 10.21 -12.61 16.36
CA ASN A 244 10.00 -13.91 17.01
C ASN A 244 8.59 -14.10 17.63
N GLU A 245 7.90 -13.03 18.01
CA GLU A 245 6.51 -13.09 18.51
C GLU A 245 5.49 -13.39 17.40
N ILE A 246 5.76 -12.94 16.18
CA ILE A 246 4.91 -13.25 15.01
C ILE A 246 4.99 -14.75 14.70
N PHE A 247 6.19 -15.37 14.82
CA PHE A 247 6.40 -16.80 14.58
C PHE A 247 5.87 -17.71 15.68
N SER A 248 5.97 -17.31 16.95
CA SER A 248 5.49 -18.15 18.05
C SER A 248 3.97 -18.38 18.02
N GLN A 249 3.22 -17.53 17.30
CA GLN A 249 1.79 -17.67 17.11
C GLN A 249 1.38 -18.36 15.79
N GLU A 250 2.31 -18.66 14.88
CA GLU A 250 2.03 -19.56 13.73
C GLU A 250 1.59 -20.95 14.21
N ASP A 251 2.13 -21.41 15.34
CA ASP A 251 1.84 -22.74 15.91
C ASP A 251 0.45 -22.83 16.56
N ILE A 252 -0.10 -21.73 17.06
CA ILE A 252 -1.42 -21.71 17.72
C ILE A 252 -2.53 -22.05 16.71
N GLY A 253 -2.38 -21.60 15.46
CA GLY A 253 -3.32 -21.88 14.37
C GLY A 253 -3.21 -23.28 13.74
N ARG A 254 -2.20 -24.09 14.12
CA ARG A 254 -2.09 -25.50 13.72
C ARG A 254 -2.66 -26.48 14.74
N SER A 255 -2.97 -26.00 15.94
CA SER A 255 -3.47 -26.79 17.08
C SER A 255 -4.96 -26.58 17.41
N ALA A 256 -5.72 -25.91 16.53
CA ALA A 256 -7.18 -25.79 16.58
C ALA A 256 -7.80 -26.41 15.32
#